data_AF-A0A946BXR1-F1
#
_entry.id   AF-A0A946BXR1-F1
#
_cell.length_a   1.000
_cell.length_b   1.000
_cell.length_c   1.000
_cell.angle_alpha   90.00
_cell.angle_beta   90.00
_cell.angle_gamma   90.00
#
_symmetry.space_group_name_H-M   'P 1'
#
loop_
_entity.id
_entity.type
_entity.pdbx_description
1 polymer ?
#
loop_
_entity_poly.entity_id
_entity_poly.type
_entity_poly.pdbx_seq_one_letter_code
_entity_poly.pdbx_strand_id
1 'polypeptide(L)' 'AAEGEGWLLATVYDAERHASSLVVLDAMALADGPIAIARLDHRIPHGFHGSWRDSA' A
#
# COMPACT_ATOMS: atom_id res chain seq x y z
N ALA A 1 3.87 14.77 -14.20
CA ALA A 1 2.83 13.74 -14.11
C ALA A 1 1.48 14.41 -14.21
N ALA A 2 0.55 13.83 -14.98
CA ALA A 2 -0.85 14.25 -14.98
C ALA A 2 -1.50 13.92 -13.62
N GLU A 3 -2.68 14.49 -13.35
CA GLU A 3 -3.47 14.07 -12.18
C GLU A 3 -3.73 12.56 -12.23
N GLY A 4 -3.51 11.88 -11.11
CA GLY A 4 -3.68 10.43 -11.00
C GLY A 4 -2.50 9.60 -11.50
N GLU A 5 -1.56 10.17 -12.26
CA GLU A 5 -0.35 9.47 -12.67
C GLU A 5 0.61 9.34 -11.48
N GLY A 6 0.80 8.12 -10.99
CA GLY A 6 1.64 7.82 -9.84
C GLY A 6 1.25 6.51 -9.17
N TRP A 7 1.40 6.48 -7.84
CA TRP A 7 1.19 5.26 -7.05
C TRP A 7 0.18 5.47 -5.94
N LEU A 8 -0.60 4.41 -5.67
CA LEU A 8 -1.37 4.30 -4.44
C LEU A 8 -0.64 3.37 -3.46
N LEU A 9 -0.64 3.77 -2.20
CA LEU A 9 -0.09 2.98 -1.09
C LEU A 9 -1.23 2.55 -0.17
N ALA A 10 -1.24 1.29 0.23
CA ALA A 10 -2.20 0.78 1.21
C ALA A 10 -1.57 -0.25 2.15
N THR A 11 -2.01 -0.26 3.41
CA THR A 11 -1.69 -1.37 4.32
C THR A 11 -2.79 -2.42 4.24
N VAL A 12 -2.40 -3.67 4.03
CA VAL A 12 -3.32 -4.81 3.93
C VAL A 12 -3.03 -5.77 5.08
N TYR A 13 -4.06 -6.12 5.85
CA TYR A 13 -3.98 -7.16 6.87
C TYR A 13 -4.38 -8.51 6.26
N ASP A 14 -3.49 -9.49 6.35
CA ASP A 14 -3.74 -10.88 5.98
C ASP A 14 -4.06 -11.68 7.24
N ALA A 15 -5.31 -12.13 7.33
CA ALA A 15 -5.82 -12.85 8.50
C ALA A 15 -5.27 -14.28 8.62
N GLU A 16 -4.90 -14.92 7.52
CA GLU A 16 -4.32 -16.28 7.55
C GLU A 16 -2.89 -16.23 8.11
N ARG A 17 -2.14 -15.18 7.75
CA ARG A 17 -0.76 -14.97 8.22
C ARG A 17 -0.67 -14.25 9.56
N HIS A 18 -1.76 -13.65 10.02
CA HIS A 18 -1.76 -12.71 11.15
C HIS A 18 -0.72 -11.59 11.03
N ALA A 19 -0.46 -11.14 9.80
CA ALA A 19 0.56 -10.15 9.48
C ALA A 19 0.06 -9.15 8.42
N SER A 20 0.74 -8.01 8.31
CA SER A 20 0.38 -6.96 7.35
C SER A 20 1.40 -6.84 6.22
N SER A 21 0.99 -6.20 5.14
CA SER A 21 1.87 -5.79 4.05
C SER A 21 1.57 -4.34 3.66
N LEU A 22 2.60 -3.61 3.22
CA LEU A 22 2.43 -2.37 2.47
C LEU A 22 2.43 -2.74 0.99
N VAL A 23 1.32 -2.45 0.30
CA VAL A 23 1.19 -2.68 -1.14
C VAL A 23 1.37 -1.36 -1.89
N VAL A 24 2.02 -1.46 -3.05
CA VAL A 24 2.15 -0.37 -4.03
C VAL A 24 1.35 -0.78 -5.25
N LEU A 25 0.40 0.07 -5.65
CA LEU A 25 -0.39 -0.11 -6.88
C LEU A 25 -0.05 0.99 -7.88
N ASP A 26 -0.15 0.65 -9.16
CA ASP A 26 -0.29 1.66 -10.20
C ASP A 26 -1.66 2.35 -10.04
N ALA A 27 -1.65 3.66 -9.81
CA ALA A 27 -2.87 4.43 -9.58
C ALA A 27 -3.82 4.43 -10.80
N MET A 28 -3.30 4.15 -12.00
CA MET A 28 -4.06 4.12 -13.25
C MET A 28 -4.52 2.71 -13.66
N ALA A 29 -4.06 1.66 -12.97
CA ALA A 29 -4.29 0.26 -13.35
C ALA A 29 -4.56 -0.67 -12.16
N LEU A 30 -5.45 -0.27 -11.25
CA LEU A 30 -5.72 -1.01 -10.00
C LEU A 30 -6.15 -2.47 -10.19
N ALA A 31 -6.82 -2.78 -11.31
CA ALA A 31 -7.29 -4.14 -11.62
C ALA A 31 -6.14 -5.13 -11.89
N ASP A 32 -4.96 -4.64 -12.28
CA ASP A 32 -3.77 -5.47 -12.52
C ASP A 32 -3.12 -5.92 -11.19
N GLY A 33 -3.59 -5.36 -10.07
CA GLY A 33 -3.10 -5.67 -8.74
C GLY A 33 -1.84 -4.88 -8.35
N PRO A 34 -1.19 -5.26 -7.24
CA PRO A 34 -0.03 -4.55 -6.74
C PRO A 34 1.22 -4.80 -7.59
N ILE A 35 1.92 -3.73 -7.95
CA ILE A 35 3.22 -3.77 -8.65
C ILE A 35 4.39 -4.09 -7.69
N ALA A 36 4.19 -3.89 -6.38
CA ALA A 36 5.13 -4.28 -5.34
C ALA A 36 4.42 -4.57 -4.00
N ILE A 37 5.00 -5.45 -3.20
CA ILE A 37 4.49 -5.83 -1.88
C ILE A 37 5.66 -5.89 -0.88
N ALA A 38 5.67 -4.98 0.09
CA ALA A 38 6.56 -5.07 1.25
C ALA A 38 5.85 -5.86 2.37
N ARG A 39 6.29 -7.09 2.60
CA ARG A 39 5.69 -7.99 3.61
C ARG A 39 6.29 -7.72 4.98
N LEU A 40 5.45 -7.60 6.00
CA LEU A 40 5.85 -7.52 7.39
C LEU A 40 5.67 -8.88 8.08
N ASP A 41 6.41 -9.07 9.17
CA ASP A 41 6.34 -10.23 10.05
C ASP A 41 5.33 -10.04 11.20
N HIS A 42 4.65 -8.90 11.25
CA HIS A 42 3.69 -8.55 12.29
C HIS A 42 2.46 -7.83 11.71
N ARG A 43 1.41 -7.75 12.53
CA ARG A 43 0.18 -7.00 12.23
C ARG A 43 0.38 -5.51 12.46
N ILE A 44 -0.04 -4.70 11.48
CA ILE A 44 -0.37 -3.29 11.70
C ILE A 44 -1.84 -3.21 12.19
N PRO A 45 -2.13 -2.60 13.35
CA PRO A 45 -3.51 -2.40 13.81
C PRO A 45 -4.34 -1.54 12.85
N HIS A 46 -5.67 -1.63 12.92
CA HIS A 46 -6.55 -0.73 12.16
C HIS A 46 -6.24 0.72 12.54
N GLY A 47 -5.68 1.46 11.58
CA GLY A 47 -5.33 2.86 11.72
C GLY A 47 -6.46 3.78 11.28
N PHE A 48 -6.12 5.07 11.14
CA PHE A 48 -7.00 6.08 10.58
C PHE A 48 -6.45 6.59 9.24
N HIS A 49 -5.76 7.73 9.26
CA HIS A 49 -5.28 8.42 8.07
C HIS A 49 -3.75 8.28 7.95
N GLY A 50 -3.24 8.33 6.72
CA GLY A 50 -1.81 8.40 6.42
C GLY A 50 -1.53 9.47 5.36
N SER A 51 -0.28 9.89 5.25
CA SER A 51 0.18 10.82 4.22
C SER A 51 1.53 10.37 3.66
N TRP A 52 1.77 10.74 2.41
CA TRP A 52 3.07 10.62 1.77
C TRP A 52 3.74 11.99 1.71
N ARG A 53 5.07 12.01 1.82
CA ARG A 53 5.89 13.20 1.58
C ARG A 53 7.09 12.79 0.75
N ASP A 54 7.59 13.73 -0.04
CA ASP A 54 8.91 13.59 -0.63
C ASP A 54 9.99 13.50 0.48
N SER A 55 11.12 12.89 0.13
CA SER A 55 12.31 12.84 0.99
C SER A 55 12.67 14.21 1.56
N ALA A 56 12.69 15.26 0.72
CA ALA A 56 13.30 16.57 0.99
C ALA A 56 14.79 16.50 1.40
#